data_AF-A0AAD6KUQ4-F1
#
_entry.id   AF-A0AAD6KUQ4-F1
#
_cell.length_a   1.000
_cell.length_b   1.000
_cell.length_c   1.000
_cell.angle_alpha   90.00
_cell.angle_beta   90.00
_cell.angle_gamma   90.00
#
_symmetry.space_group_name_H-M   'P 1'
#
loop_
_entity.id
_entity.type
_entity.pdbx_description
1 polymer ?
#
loop_
_entity_poly.entity_id
_entity_poly.type
_entity_poly.pdbx_seq_one_letter_code
_entity_poly.pdbx_strand_id
1 'polypeptide(L)'
;MLLRRLPASNITAIGRAMTQVAVSVKDVIREMKELKPGSSDQTEAASDDDTRLNGSDNLSDELGNDLSPEEMKVAQSAIGVVSDTVVVIKELIRTVTGLLRQEKPKDNGNFVDSLEKLLKLCQEIGLQIDELGASLYPPQEFPAMKASLEKISSIIDEVRSEVETLTSSSESLFQACNDLKSSMKQMEVALDCCSASEIESQMQNVSLS
;
A
#
# COMPACT_ATOMS: atom_id res chain seq x y z
N MET A 1 -11.61 34.57 2.88
CA MET A 1 -10.78 34.45 1.67
C MET A 1 -9.49 33.73 2.02
N LEU A 2 -9.37 32.45 1.70
CA LEU A 2 -8.11 31.70 1.84
C LEU A 2 -7.29 31.91 0.56
N LEU A 3 -6.35 32.85 0.57
CA LEU A 3 -5.28 32.86 -0.43
C LEU A 3 -4.41 31.61 -0.17
N ARG A 4 -4.74 30.51 -0.86
CA ARG A 4 -3.81 29.38 -0.99
C ARG A 4 -2.53 29.94 -1.61
N ARG A 5 -1.44 29.89 -0.84
CA ARG A 5 -0.11 30.36 -1.23
C ARG A 5 0.33 29.60 -2.48
N LEU A 6 0.12 30.20 -3.66
CA LEU A 6 0.53 29.62 -4.94
C LEU A 6 2.04 29.35 -4.90
N PRO A 7 2.51 28.18 -5.38
CA PRO A 7 3.93 27.89 -5.42
C PRO A 7 4.64 28.92 -6.32
N ALA A 8 5.77 29.45 -5.83
CA ALA A 8 6.52 30.50 -6.51
C ALA A 8 7.30 30.00 -7.75
N SER A 9 7.36 28.68 -7.96
CA SER A 9 8.03 28.01 -9.10
C SER A 9 7.43 26.63 -9.37
N ASN A 10 7.56 26.13 -10.61
CA ASN A 10 7.13 24.78 -11.01
C ASN A 10 7.72 23.69 -10.11
N ILE A 11 9.00 23.84 -9.78
CA ILE A 11 9.73 22.98 -8.84
C ILE A 11 9.04 22.89 -7.47
N THR A 12 8.64 24.03 -6.90
CA THR A 12 7.95 24.05 -5.60
C THR A 12 6.57 23.40 -5.70
N ALA A 13 5.89 23.54 -6.84
CA ALA A 13 4.62 22.87 -7.10
C ALA A 13 4.80 21.34 -7.16
N ILE A 14 5.84 20.88 -7.86
CA ILE A 14 6.18 19.45 -7.98
C ILE A 14 6.47 18.83 -6.61
N GLY A 15 7.37 19.42 -5.82
CA GLY A 15 7.69 18.89 -4.49
C GLY A 15 6.47 18.83 -3.56
N ARG A 16 5.56 19.81 -3.65
CA ARG A 16 4.29 19.79 -2.91
C ARG A 16 3.37 18.68 -3.40
N ALA A 17 3.28 18.46 -4.70
CA ALA A 17 2.46 17.39 -5.27
C ALA A 17 2.99 16.00 -4.86
N MET A 18 4.31 15.77 -4.87
CA MET A 18 4.90 14.52 -4.36
C MET A 18 4.60 14.32 -2.87
N THR A 19 4.64 15.41 -2.08
CA THR A 19 4.25 15.35 -0.66
C THR A 19 2.78 14.97 -0.48
N GLN A 20 1.89 15.43 -1.36
CA GLN A 20 0.47 15.05 -1.33
C GLN A 20 0.28 13.55 -1.62
N VAL A 21 1.03 12.98 -2.56
CA VAL A 21 1.04 11.52 -2.80
C VAL A 21 1.47 10.77 -1.54
N ALA A 22 2.54 11.22 -0.86
CA ALA A 22 2.96 10.59 0.39
C ALA A 22 1.89 10.64 1.49
N VAL A 23 1.04 11.68 1.50
CA VAL A 23 -0.09 11.78 2.43
C VAL A 23 -1.19 10.80 2.04
N SER A 24 -1.58 10.71 0.77
CA SER A 24 -2.63 9.78 0.33
C SER A 24 -2.25 8.32 0.62
N VAL A 25 -1.02 7.93 0.29
CA VAL A 25 -0.50 6.58 0.57
C VAL A 25 -0.53 6.28 2.08
N LYS A 26 -0.26 7.28 2.93
CA LYS A 26 -0.37 7.11 4.39
C LYS A 26 -1.82 6.96 4.87
N ASP A 27 -2.77 7.61 4.20
CA ASP A 27 -4.19 7.48 4.53
C ASP A 27 -4.68 6.06 4.19
N VAL A 28 -4.20 5.46 3.10
CA VAL A 28 -4.45 4.04 2.79
C VAL A 28 -3.93 3.12 3.89
N ILE A 29 -2.73 3.35 4.44
CA ILE A 29 -2.23 2.58 5.61
C ILE A 29 -3.18 2.69 6.80
N ARG A 30 -3.74 3.87 7.06
CA ARG A 30 -4.69 4.06 8.16
C ARG A 30 -5.94 3.21 7.91
N GLU A 31 -6.48 3.23 6.70
CA GLU A 31 -7.67 2.46 6.32
C GLU A 31 -7.42 0.95 6.39
N MET A 32 -6.28 0.47 5.88
CA MET A 32 -5.91 -0.96 5.98
C MET A 32 -5.76 -1.45 7.42
N LYS A 33 -5.41 -0.56 8.37
CA LYS A 33 -5.32 -0.90 9.79
C LYS A 33 -6.68 -1.01 10.48
N GLU A 34 -7.76 -0.59 9.82
CA GLU A 34 -9.12 -0.73 10.30
C GLU A 34 -9.70 -2.12 9.96
N LEU A 35 -9.01 -2.93 9.13
CA LEU A 35 -9.37 -4.32 8.84
C LEU A 35 -9.35 -5.18 10.11
N LYS A 36 -10.43 -5.95 10.32
CA LYS A 36 -10.63 -6.80 11.49
C LYS A 36 -10.38 -8.28 11.17
N PRO A 37 -9.80 -9.05 12.09
CA PRO A 37 -9.76 -10.51 11.97
C PRO A 37 -11.14 -11.13 12.23
N GLY A 38 -11.40 -12.27 11.59
CA GLY A 38 -12.52 -13.17 11.85
C GLY A 38 -12.68 -13.43 13.33
N SER A 39 -13.87 -13.16 13.88
CA SER A 39 -14.22 -13.67 15.20
C SER A 39 -14.15 -15.19 15.20
N SER A 40 -13.09 -15.74 15.80
CA SER A 40 -12.99 -17.17 16.11
C SER A 40 -13.52 -17.43 17.52
N ASP A 41 -14.72 -16.94 17.85
CA ASP A 41 -15.41 -17.37 19.07
C ASP A 41 -16.41 -18.50 18.74
N GLN A 42 -15.86 -19.71 18.62
CA GLN A 42 -16.57 -20.91 19.04
C GLN A 42 -15.77 -21.54 20.19
N THR A 43 -15.81 -20.88 21.34
CA THR A 43 -15.60 -21.59 22.59
C THR A 43 -16.89 -22.39 22.83
N GLU A 44 -16.93 -23.64 22.38
CA GLU A 44 -17.94 -24.61 22.85
C GLU A 44 -17.73 -24.83 24.36
N ALA A 45 -18.32 -23.95 25.17
CA ALA A 45 -18.64 -24.28 26.53
C ALA A 45 -19.94 -25.09 26.52
N ALA A 46 -19.80 -26.41 26.33
CA ALA A 46 -20.83 -27.34 26.77
C ALA A 46 -20.92 -27.21 28.30
N SER A 47 -21.88 -26.42 28.77
CA SER A 47 -22.34 -26.45 30.16
C SER A 47 -23.84 -26.22 30.16
N ASP A 48 -24.51 -27.36 30.25
CA ASP A 48 -25.89 -27.60 30.62
C ASP A 48 -26.32 -26.69 31.79
N ASP A 49 -27.21 -25.73 31.56
CA ASP A 49 -28.30 -25.43 32.51
C ASP A 49 -29.40 -24.58 31.86
N ASP A 50 -30.61 -24.90 32.26
CA ASP A 50 -31.89 -24.44 31.75
C ASP A 50 -32.24 -23.02 32.26
N THR A 51 -33.18 -22.39 31.58
CA THR A 51 -34.04 -21.28 32.03
C THR A 51 -33.59 -19.80 31.92
N ARG A 52 -34.26 -19.10 30.99
CA ARG A 52 -34.95 -17.78 31.10
C ARG A 52 -34.45 -16.63 30.20
N LEU A 53 -35.33 -16.36 29.22
CA LEU A 53 -35.55 -15.12 28.48
C LEU A 53 -35.30 -13.84 29.31
N ASN A 54 -34.36 -13.01 28.88
CA ASN A 54 -34.41 -11.57 29.08
C ASN A 54 -33.69 -10.85 27.92
N GLY A 55 -34.35 -9.84 27.33
CA GLY A 55 -33.93 -9.16 26.11
C GLY A 55 -32.89 -8.04 26.29
N SER A 56 -32.55 -7.44 25.14
CA SER A 56 -31.45 -6.48 24.89
C SER A 56 -30.11 -7.21 24.77
N ASP A 57 -29.34 -7.15 23.69
CA ASP A 57 -29.01 -5.97 22.89
C ASP A 57 -28.33 -6.40 21.58
N ASN A 58 -28.53 -5.65 20.50
CA ASN A 58 -27.69 -5.63 19.30
C ASN A 58 -27.14 -6.97 18.78
N LEU A 59 -27.99 -7.76 18.12
CA LEU A 59 -27.50 -8.52 16.96
C LEU A 59 -27.45 -7.55 15.78
N SER A 60 -26.53 -6.59 15.84
CA SER A 60 -26.05 -5.98 14.60
C SER A 60 -25.33 -7.10 13.87
N ASP A 61 -26.07 -7.66 12.93
CA ASP A 61 -25.65 -8.33 11.72
C ASP A 61 -24.51 -7.52 11.03
N GLU A 62 -23.34 -7.37 11.67
CA GLU A 62 -22.06 -7.00 11.03
C GLU A 62 -21.55 -8.25 10.30
N LEU A 63 -22.43 -8.77 9.44
CA LEU A 63 -22.31 -9.99 8.70
C LEU A 63 -21.28 -9.75 7.59
N GLY A 64 -20.05 -10.24 7.80
CA GLY A 64 -19.17 -10.63 6.69
C GLY A 64 -18.17 -9.58 6.20
N ASN A 65 -17.51 -8.85 7.11
CA ASN A 65 -16.33 -8.05 6.74
C ASN A 65 -15.04 -8.48 7.45
N ASP A 66 -15.10 -9.57 8.21
CA ASP A 66 -13.93 -10.05 8.94
C ASP A 66 -13.07 -10.96 8.05
N LEU A 67 -11.74 -10.80 8.14
CA LEU A 67 -10.78 -11.57 7.38
C LEU A 67 -10.45 -12.91 8.06
N SER A 68 -10.36 -14.00 7.30
CA SER A 68 -9.75 -15.24 7.79
C SER A 68 -8.30 -15.00 8.26
N PRO A 69 -7.72 -15.88 9.11
CA PRO A 69 -6.32 -15.76 9.52
C PRO A 69 -5.34 -15.64 8.34
N GLU A 70 -5.61 -16.36 7.26
CA GLU A 70 -4.86 -16.35 6.01
C GLU A 70 -5.00 -15.00 5.28
N GLU A 71 -6.23 -14.52 5.08
CA GLU A 71 -6.49 -13.20 4.46
C GLU A 71 -5.92 -12.04 5.30
N MET A 72 -5.93 -12.17 6.63
CA MET A 72 -5.34 -11.20 7.53
C MET A 72 -3.81 -11.16 7.40
N LYS A 73 -3.16 -12.29 7.16
CA LYS A 73 -1.72 -12.35 6.88
C LYS A 73 -1.37 -11.63 5.56
N VAL A 74 -2.23 -11.75 4.54
CA VAL A 74 -2.10 -11.00 3.29
C VAL A 74 -2.22 -9.50 3.56
N ALA A 75 -3.25 -9.08 4.33
CA ALA A 75 -3.43 -7.68 4.70
C ALA A 75 -2.25 -7.09 5.48
N GLN A 76 -1.68 -7.84 6.44
CA GLN A 76 -0.48 -7.41 7.17
C GLN A 76 0.74 -7.26 6.26
N SER A 77 0.92 -8.18 5.32
CA SER A 77 2.01 -8.12 4.33
C SER A 77 1.85 -6.90 3.42
N ALA A 78 0.62 -6.61 2.99
CA ALA A 78 0.30 -5.43 2.19
C ALA A 78 0.60 -4.13 2.96
N ILE A 79 0.26 -4.05 4.25
CA ILE A 79 0.61 -2.89 5.09
C ILE A 79 2.12 -2.64 5.10
N GLY A 80 2.93 -3.71 5.09
CA GLY A 80 4.38 -3.64 4.94
C GLY A 80 4.79 -2.98 3.61
N VAL A 81 4.26 -3.48 2.50
CA VAL A 81 4.50 -2.93 1.14
C VAL A 81 4.12 -1.44 1.07
N VAL A 82 2.94 -1.06 1.56
CA VAL A 82 2.49 0.35 1.53
C VAL A 82 3.37 1.22 2.44
N SER A 83 3.81 0.69 3.60
CA SER A 83 4.71 1.40 4.51
C SER A 83 6.07 1.67 3.88
N ASP A 84 6.67 0.69 3.21
CA ASP A 84 7.94 0.85 2.50
C ASP A 84 7.80 1.78 1.30
N THR A 85 6.64 1.79 0.63
CA THR A 85 6.31 2.75 -0.43
C THR A 85 6.34 4.19 0.10
N VAL A 86 5.81 4.45 1.29
CA VAL A 86 5.93 5.76 1.94
C VAL A 86 7.39 6.14 2.19
N VAL A 87 8.24 5.19 2.57
CA VAL A 87 9.68 5.43 2.78
C VAL A 87 10.35 5.82 1.47
N VAL A 88 10.08 5.11 0.37
CA VAL A 88 10.59 5.45 -0.96
C VAL A 88 10.20 6.87 -1.37
N ILE A 89 8.92 7.23 -1.26
CA ILE A 89 8.44 8.57 -1.65
C ILE A 89 9.11 9.65 -0.78
N LYS A 90 9.30 9.39 0.53
CA LYS A 90 10.01 10.32 1.43
C LYS A 90 11.47 10.50 1.03
N GLU A 91 12.20 9.43 0.78
CA GLU A 91 13.61 9.51 0.36
C GLU A 91 13.76 10.18 -1.01
N LEU A 92 12.79 9.96 -1.91
CA LEU A 92 12.76 10.65 -3.21
C LEU A 92 12.54 12.16 -3.03
N ILE A 93 11.57 12.58 -2.22
CA ILE A 93 11.36 14.00 -1.87
C ILE A 93 12.64 14.59 -1.27
N ARG A 94 13.32 13.84 -0.38
CA ARG A 94 14.58 14.26 0.27
C ARG A 94 15.69 14.47 -0.76
N THR A 95 15.83 13.53 -1.69
CA THR A 95 16.82 13.53 -2.77
C THR A 95 16.59 14.73 -3.68
N VAL A 96 15.36 14.89 -4.20
CA VAL A 96 14.97 16.03 -5.04
C VAL A 96 15.22 17.35 -4.31
N THR A 97 14.78 17.48 -3.05
CA THR A 97 15.00 18.70 -2.25
C THR A 97 16.49 19.02 -2.09
N GLY A 98 17.35 18.00 -1.98
CA GLY A 98 18.80 18.17 -1.95
C GLY A 98 19.36 18.76 -3.25
N LEU A 99 18.88 18.26 -4.40
CA LEU A 99 19.28 18.74 -5.73
C LEU A 99 18.85 20.20 -5.98
N LEU A 100 17.65 20.57 -5.53
CA LEU A 100 17.14 21.94 -5.65
C LEU A 100 17.99 22.99 -4.94
N ARG A 101 18.72 22.61 -3.90
CA ARG A 101 19.64 23.51 -3.19
C ARG A 101 20.93 23.77 -3.97
N GLN A 102 21.24 22.92 -4.95
CA GLN A 102 22.49 22.93 -5.72
C GLN A 102 22.32 23.46 -7.15
N GLU A 103 21.08 23.49 -7.65
CA GLU A 103 20.77 23.88 -9.04
C GLU A 103 21.05 25.37 -9.31
N LYS A 104 21.68 25.67 -10.46
CA LYS A 104 21.91 27.04 -10.95
C LYS A 104 20.82 27.43 -11.96
N PRO A 105 20.35 28.69 -11.96
CA PRO A 105 19.15 29.13 -12.70
C PRO A 105 19.27 29.27 -14.22
N LYS A 106 20.28 28.70 -14.88
CA LYS A 106 20.54 28.92 -16.33
C LYS A 106 20.38 27.69 -17.22
N ASP A 107 20.04 26.52 -16.69
CA ASP A 107 20.07 25.26 -17.43
C ASP A 107 18.99 24.26 -16.95
N ASN A 108 17.75 24.74 -16.83
CA ASN A 108 16.73 24.10 -16.00
C ASN A 108 15.69 23.25 -16.77
N GLY A 109 15.75 23.20 -18.10
CA GLY A 109 14.74 22.51 -18.92
C GLY A 109 14.68 21.01 -18.61
N ASN A 110 15.78 20.31 -18.88
CA ASN A 110 15.88 18.86 -18.67
C ASN A 110 15.69 18.47 -17.19
N PHE A 111 16.14 19.31 -16.25
CA PHE A 111 15.96 19.05 -14.83
C PHE A 111 14.48 19.12 -14.42
N VAL A 112 13.75 20.13 -14.88
CA VAL A 112 12.30 20.24 -14.63
C VAL A 112 11.55 19.08 -15.28
N ASP A 113 11.91 18.69 -16.51
CA ASP A 113 11.30 17.56 -17.22
C ASP A 113 11.46 16.24 -16.43
N SER A 114 12.66 15.98 -15.90
CA SER A 114 12.91 14.83 -15.03
C SER A 114 12.11 14.89 -13.72
N LEU A 115 11.97 16.06 -13.10
CA LEU A 115 11.13 16.23 -11.91
C LEU A 115 9.63 16.00 -12.21
N GLU A 116 9.15 16.44 -13.36
CA GLU A 116 7.78 16.18 -13.81
C GLU A 116 7.56 14.69 -14.08
N LYS A 117 8.54 13.99 -14.65
CA LYS A 117 8.49 12.54 -14.83
C LYS A 117 8.46 11.81 -13.48
N LEU A 118 9.34 12.17 -12.54
CA LEU A 118 9.32 11.62 -11.18
C LEU A 118 7.98 11.84 -10.46
N LEU A 119 7.37 13.01 -10.63
CA LEU A 119 6.04 13.28 -10.09
C LEU A 119 4.98 12.35 -10.67
N LYS A 120 4.97 12.14 -11.99
CA LYS A 120 4.03 11.23 -12.64
C LYS A 120 4.19 9.81 -12.12
N LEU A 121 5.42 9.32 -11.99
CA LEU A 121 5.72 8.02 -11.39
C LEU A 121 5.20 7.92 -9.94
N CYS A 122 5.38 8.96 -9.12
CA CYS A 122 4.79 8.98 -7.78
C CYS A 122 3.26 8.90 -7.79
N GLN A 123 2.61 9.66 -8.68
CA GLN A 123 1.14 9.65 -8.79
C GLN A 123 0.63 8.28 -9.22
N GLU A 124 1.33 7.62 -10.15
CA GLU A 124 0.99 6.28 -10.60
C GLU A 124 1.18 5.24 -9.49
N ILE A 125 2.26 5.34 -8.69
CA ILE A 125 2.42 4.55 -7.47
C ILE A 125 1.21 4.76 -6.54
N GLY A 126 0.81 6.01 -6.31
CA GLY A 126 -0.36 6.31 -5.47
C GLY A 126 -1.61 5.58 -5.94
N LEU A 127 -1.88 5.58 -7.25
CA LEU A 127 -3.01 4.86 -7.84
C LEU A 127 -2.90 3.34 -7.63
N GLN A 128 -1.72 2.74 -7.79
CA GLN A 128 -1.55 1.30 -7.54
C GLN A 128 -1.67 0.94 -6.07
N ILE A 129 -1.32 1.85 -5.16
CA ILE A 129 -1.52 1.67 -3.72
C ILE A 129 -3.01 1.72 -3.36
N ASP A 130 -3.76 2.64 -3.97
CA ASP A 130 -5.22 2.71 -3.77
C ASP A 130 -5.89 1.42 -4.24
N GLU A 131 -5.50 0.90 -5.41
CA GLU A 131 -5.96 -0.40 -5.95
C GLU A 131 -5.57 -1.59 -5.04
N LEU A 132 -4.31 -1.60 -4.56
CA LEU A 132 -3.84 -2.60 -3.60
C LEU A 132 -4.64 -2.54 -2.29
N GLY A 133 -4.97 -1.34 -1.80
CA GLY A 133 -5.79 -1.16 -0.61
C GLY A 133 -7.22 -1.64 -0.81
N ALA A 134 -7.84 -1.34 -1.95
CA ALA A 134 -9.21 -1.73 -2.27
C ALA A 134 -9.37 -3.25 -2.43
N SER A 135 -8.38 -3.91 -3.06
CA SER A 135 -8.41 -5.37 -3.28
C SER A 135 -8.30 -6.21 -1.99
N LEU A 136 -7.99 -5.60 -0.84
CA LEU A 136 -7.88 -6.28 0.46
C LEU A 136 -9.20 -6.41 1.22
N TYR A 137 -10.24 -5.69 0.81
CA TYR A 137 -11.55 -5.81 1.41
C TYR A 137 -12.22 -7.11 0.93
N PRO A 138 -12.99 -7.81 1.80
CA PRO A 138 -13.69 -9.03 1.42
C PRO A 138 -14.68 -8.84 0.25
N PRO A 139 -14.76 -9.79 -0.69
CA PRO A 139 -13.81 -10.89 -0.91
C PRO A 139 -12.48 -10.38 -1.48
N GLN A 140 -11.34 -10.86 -0.95
CA GLN A 140 -10.02 -10.41 -1.40
C GLN A 140 -9.74 -10.75 -2.87
N GLU A 141 -9.19 -9.78 -3.62
CA GLU A 141 -8.92 -9.91 -5.05
C GLU A 141 -7.44 -10.19 -5.34
N PHE A 142 -6.97 -11.42 -5.11
CA PHE A 142 -5.55 -11.77 -5.31
C PHE A 142 -4.98 -11.45 -6.71
N PRO A 143 -5.71 -11.64 -7.82
CA PRO A 143 -5.21 -11.23 -9.13
C PRO A 143 -4.95 -9.71 -9.23
N ALA A 144 -5.81 -8.90 -8.62
CA ALA A 144 -5.67 -7.44 -8.59
C ALA A 144 -4.48 -7.02 -7.71
N MET A 145 -4.27 -7.70 -6.58
CA MET A 145 -3.10 -7.47 -5.73
C MET A 145 -1.80 -7.76 -6.49
N LYS A 146 -1.70 -8.92 -7.16
CA LYS A 146 -0.53 -9.28 -7.96
C LYS A 146 -0.26 -8.27 -9.07
N ALA A 147 -1.29 -7.88 -9.82
CA ALA A 147 -1.16 -6.87 -10.86
C ALA A 147 -0.69 -5.51 -10.33
N SER A 148 -1.16 -5.11 -9.14
CA SER A 148 -0.73 -3.88 -8.48
C SER A 148 0.75 -3.96 -8.05
N LEU A 149 1.17 -5.10 -7.48
CA LEU A 149 2.58 -5.33 -7.12
C LEU A 149 3.49 -5.28 -8.36
N GLU A 150 3.14 -5.95 -9.45
CA GLU A 150 3.95 -5.92 -10.69
C GLU A 150 4.16 -4.50 -11.21
N LYS A 151 3.09 -3.69 -11.24
CA LYS A 151 3.14 -2.30 -11.67
C LYS A 151 3.98 -1.44 -10.73
N ILE A 152 3.80 -1.57 -9.41
CA ILE A 152 4.63 -0.86 -8.41
C ILE A 152 6.11 -1.21 -8.64
N SER A 153 6.43 -2.48 -8.87
CA SER A 153 7.81 -2.93 -9.09
C SER A 153 8.44 -2.27 -10.31
N SER A 154 7.71 -2.21 -11.43
CA SER A 154 8.12 -1.54 -12.66
C SER A 154 8.36 -0.05 -12.43
N ILE A 155 7.41 0.63 -11.79
CA ILE A 155 7.51 2.07 -11.53
C ILE A 155 8.72 2.39 -10.64
N ILE A 156 9.02 1.53 -9.66
CA ILE A 156 10.19 1.69 -8.79
C ILE A 156 11.52 1.58 -9.55
N ASP A 157 11.59 0.71 -10.57
CA ASP A 157 12.76 0.65 -11.46
C ASP A 157 12.90 1.91 -12.31
N GLU A 158 11.78 2.46 -12.78
CA GLU A 158 11.78 3.73 -13.51
C GLU A 158 12.18 4.92 -12.62
N VAL A 159 11.70 4.96 -11.36
CA VAL A 159 12.10 5.99 -10.37
C VAL A 159 13.60 5.95 -10.14
N ARG A 160 14.18 4.75 -9.99
CA ARG A 160 15.62 4.59 -9.83
C ARG A 160 16.38 5.10 -11.05
N SER A 161 16.01 4.60 -12.23
CA SER A 161 16.66 4.98 -13.48
C SER A 161 16.62 6.50 -13.69
N GLU A 162 15.48 7.13 -13.42
CA GLU A 162 15.34 8.58 -13.56
C GLU A 162 16.20 9.35 -12.54
N VAL A 163 16.27 8.89 -11.29
CA VAL A 163 17.15 9.52 -10.27
C VAL A 163 18.62 9.36 -10.61
N GLU A 164 19.05 8.24 -11.17
CA GLU A 164 20.44 8.03 -11.64
C GLU A 164 20.84 9.05 -12.71
N THR A 165 19.89 9.52 -13.53
CA THR A 165 20.17 10.58 -14.52
C THR A 165 20.41 11.95 -13.85
N LEU A 166 19.84 12.16 -12.66
CA LEU A 166 19.90 13.42 -11.93
C LEU A 166 21.06 13.49 -10.93
N THR A 167 21.43 12.37 -10.33
CA THR A 167 22.46 12.33 -9.30
C THR A 167 23.06 10.94 -9.10
N SER A 168 24.35 10.90 -8.76
CA SER A 168 25.04 9.69 -8.32
C SER A 168 24.97 9.44 -6.81
N SER A 169 24.36 10.35 -6.03
CA SER A 169 24.30 10.28 -4.57
C SER A 169 22.85 10.05 -4.09
N SER A 170 22.39 8.81 -4.22
CA SER A 170 21.01 8.39 -3.90
C SER A 170 20.93 7.04 -3.17
N GLU A 171 21.98 6.68 -2.44
CA GLU A 171 22.11 5.37 -1.77
C GLU A 171 20.93 5.06 -0.84
N SER A 172 20.45 6.04 -0.05
CA SER A 172 19.31 5.85 0.85
C SER A 172 18.01 5.55 0.10
N LEU A 173 17.77 6.23 -1.02
CA LEU A 173 16.61 5.96 -1.88
C LEU A 173 16.71 4.56 -2.50
N PHE A 174 17.90 4.17 -2.96
CA PHE A 174 18.07 2.87 -3.62
C PHE A 174 17.91 1.73 -2.63
N GLN A 175 18.39 1.91 -1.40
CA GLN A 175 18.13 0.98 -0.32
C GLN A 175 16.63 0.89 -0.02
N ALA A 176 15.93 2.01 0.13
CA ALA A 176 14.47 2.01 0.36
C ALA A 176 13.71 1.27 -0.75
N CYS A 177 14.10 1.45 -2.02
CA CYS A 177 13.52 0.71 -3.13
C CYS A 177 13.84 -0.80 -3.09
N ASN A 178 14.99 -1.21 -2.54
CA ASN A 178 15.35 -2.63 -2.39
C ASN A 178 14.53 -3.27 -1.27
N ASP A 179 14.34 -2.54 -0.18
CA ASP A 179 13.52 -2.96 0.95
C ASP A 179 12.07 -3.15 0.49
N LEU A 180 11.51 -2.18 -0.23
CA LEU A 180 10.18 -2.29 -0.84
C LEU A 180 10.06 -3.53 -1.73
N LYS A 181 11.00 -3.75 -2.66
CA LYS A 181 10.99 -4.95 -3.51
C LYS A 181 11.07 -6.25 -2.73
N SER A 182 11.76 -6.24 -1.59
CA SER A 182 11.84 -7.41 -0.71
C SER A 182 10.51 -7.68 -0.02
N SER A 183 9.83 -6.63 0.46
CA SER A 183 8.49 -6.72 1.04
C SER A 183 7.45 -7.19 0.02
N MET A 184 7.53 -6.73 -1.24
CA MET A 184 6.65 -7.19 -2.31
C MET A 184 6.79 -8.68 -2.57
N LYS A 185 8.03 -9.19 -2.63
CA LYS A 185 8.29 -10.64 -2.76
C LYS A 185 7.73 -11.45 -1.59
N GLN A 186 7.81 -10.92 -0.38
CA GLN A 186 7.23 -11.57 0.79
C GLN A 186 5.70 -11.62 0.70
N MET A 187 5.07 -10.55 0.21
CA MET A 187 3.63 -10.51 -0.05
C MET A 187 3.22 -11.49 -1.15
N GLU A 188 3.97 -11.57 -2.26
CA GLU A 188 3.72 -12.55 -3.34
C GLU A 188 3.70 -13.98 -2.81
N VAL A 189 4.66 -14.35 -1.96
CA VAL A 189 4.70 -15.66 -1.30
C VAL A 189 3.46 -15.88 -0.41
N ALA A 190 3.03 -14.86 0.33
CA ALA A 190 1.83 -14.95 1.15
C ALA A 190 0.56 -15.17 0.31
N LEU A 191 0.43 -14.49 -0.84
CA LEU A 191 -0.67 -14.66 -1.78
C LEU A 191 -0.73 -16.09 -2.34
N ASP A 192 0.40 -16.62 -2.76
CA ASP A 192 0.48 -17.98 -3.30
C ASP A 192 0.12 -19.05 -2.25
N CYS A 193 0.52 -18.86 -1.00
CA CYS A 193 0.13 -19.75 0.10
C CYS A 193 -1.38 -19.73 0.38
N CYS A 194 -2.02 -18.54 0.38
CA CYS A 194 -3.45 -18.43 0.68
C CYS A 194 -4.31 -19.02 -0.44
N SER A 195 -3.95 -18.75 -1.71
CA SER A 195 -4.63 -19.34 -2.87
C SER A 195 -4.62 -20.88 -2.85
N ALA A 196 -3.51 -21.48 -2.40
CA ALA A 196 -3.42 -22.94 -2.29
C ALA A 196 -4.32 -23.51 -1.18
N SER A 197 -4.38 -22.84 -0.02
CA SER A 197 -5.22 -23.23 1.12
C SER A 197 -6.73 -23.19 0.78
N GLU A 198 -7.16 -22.17 0.04
CA GLU A 198 -8.54 -22.03 -0.42
C GLU A 198 -8.96 -23.19 -1.34
N ILE A 199 -8.08 -23.58 -2.27
CA ILE A 199 -8.33 -24.72 -3.17
C ILE A 199 -8.45 -26.03 -2.37
N GLU A 200 -7.55 -26.26 -1.41
CA GLU A 200 -7.59 -27.46 -0.57
C GLU A 200 -8.89 -27.54 0.25
N SER A 201 -9.30 -26.43 0.85
CA SER A 201 -10.53 -26.30 1.63
C SER A 201 -11.77 -26.61 0.78
N GLN A 202 -11.82 -26.10 -0.45
CA GLN A 202 -12.92 -26.40 -1.39
C GLN A 202 -12.96 -27.89 -1.77
N MET A 203 -11.81 -28.53 -2.00
CA MET A 203 -11.75 -29.95 -2.37
C MET A 203 -12.18 -30.90 -1.23
N GLN A 204 -11.87 -30.57 0.02
CA GLN A 204 -12.30 -31.36 1.18
C GLN A 204 -13.83 -31.30 1.38
N ASN A 205 -14.45 -30.14 1.17
CA ASN A 205 -15.91 -29.97 1.30
C ASN A 205 -16.71 -30.75 0.25
N VAL A 206 -16.17 -30.90 -0.96
CA VAL A 206 -16.80 -31.70 -2.04
C VAL A 206 -16.72 -33.20 -1.76
N SER A 207 -15.76 -33.66 -0.97
CA SER A 207 -15.57 -35.09 -0.65
C SER A 207 -16.45 -35.59 0.52
N LEU A 208 -17.13 -34.67 1.22
CA LEU A 208 -18.01 -34.94 2.36
C LEU A 208 -19.51 -34.83 2.03
N SER A 209 -19.86 -34.58 0.76
CA SER A 209 -21.24 -34.52 0.23
C SER A 209 -21.56 -35.76 -0.62
#